data_AF-A0A3D6AKN8-F1
#
_entry.id   AF-A0A3D6AKN8-F1
#
_cell.length_a   1.000
_cell.length_b   1.000
_cell.length_c   1.000
_cell.angle_alpha   90.00
_cell.angle_beta   90.00
_cell.angle_gamma   90.00
#
_symmetry.space_group_name_H-M   'P 1'
#
loop_
_entity.id
_entity.type
_entity.pdbx_description
1 polymer ?
#
loop_
_entity_poly.entity_id
_entity_poly.type
_entity_poly.pdbx_seq_one_letter_code
_entity_poly.pdbx_strand_id
1 'polypeptide(L)'
;MKRILLFIGTNIAVIAVMTVVLSVLGVDRFLTAQGLNLPMLMVFSLIVGFTGSIISLLISKPMAKWSTGARVIQAPSSSTEFWLVDTVGKLAQKAGIGMPEVAIYEGEPNAFATGAFKNSALVAVSTGLLESMTREEVEAVLGHEVAHVANGDMVTMTLIQGVVNTFVVFLSRVVGYAVDRALSKGENDGPGIGYMVTVMVCQIVFGIAASMIVAWFSRHREFRADAGAAQLLGSPKPMIHALARLGGVEPSNLPQSMASMGINNEKPGFMALFSSHPPIEQRIAALQQGSR
;
A
#
# COMPACT_ATOMS: atom_id res chain seq x y z
N MET A 1 -21.26 5.47 -12.67
CA MET A 1 -21.79 4.18 -13.17
C MET A 1 -20.85 3.50 -14.17
N LYS A 2 -20.49 4.13 -15.31
CA LYS A 2 -19.56 3.52 -16.30
C LYS A 2 -18.21 3.06 -15.72
N ARG A 3 -17.59 3.84 -14.82
CA ARG A 3 -16.32 3.49 -14.15
C ARG A 3 -16.44 2.27 -13.22
N ILE A 4 -17.56 2.13 -12.51
CA ILE A 4 -17.83 0.99 -11.62
C ILE A 4 -18.06 -0.28 -12.44
N LEU A 5 -18.84 -0.17 -13.53
CA LEU A 5 -19.06 -1.29 -14.45
C LEU A 5 -17.78 -1.73 -15.15
N LEU A 6 -16.95 -0.79 -15.61
CA LEU A 6 -15.64 -1.09 -16.17
C LEU A 6 -14.73 -1.76 -15.13
N PHE A 7 -14.70 -1.24 -13.90
CA PHE A 7 -13.92 -1.85 -12.82
C PHE A 7 -14.35 -3.30 -12.52
N ILE A 8 -15.65 -3.55 -12.36
CA ILE A 8 -16.17 -4.91 -12.13
C ILE A 8 -15.86 -5.81 -13.33
N GLY A 9 -16.11 -5.33 -14.56
CA GLY A 9 -15.85 -6.07 -15.80
C GLY A 9 -14.37 -6.43 -15.96
N THR A 10 -13.46 -5.50 -15.69
CA THR A 10 -12.01 -5.76 -15.75
C THR A 10 -11.57 -6.77 -14.69
N ASN A 11 -12.10 -6.70 -13.46
CA ASN A 11 -11.78 -7.70 -12.44
C ASN A 11 -12.25 -9.10 -12.84
N ILE A 12 -13.47 -9.23 -13.37
CA ILE A 12 -13.98 -10.51 -13.89
C ILE A 12 -13.11 -11.02 -15.03
N ALA A 13 -12.73 -10.16 -15.98
CA ALA A 13 -11.88 -10.53 -17.10
C ALA A 13 -10.49 -11.01 -16.64
N VAL A 14 -9.87 -10.33 -15.68
CA VAL A 14 -8.58 -10.74 -15.09
C VAL A 14 -8.70 -12.10 -14.41
N ILE A 15 -9.76 -12.32 -13.62
CA ILE A 15 -10.01 -13.63 -12.97
C ILE A 15 -10.23 -14.72 -14.02
N ALA A 16 -10.98 -14.44 -15.08
CA ALA A 16 -11.24 -15.39 -16.16
C ALA A 16 -9.96 -15.78 -16.90
N VAL A 17 -9.14 -14.80 -17.31
CA VAL A 17 -7.86 -15.03 -17.98
C VAL A 17 -6.93 -15.83 -17.06
N MET A 18 -6.82 -15.45 -15.79
CA MET A 18 -5.99 -16.17 -14.83
C MET A 18 -6.46 -17.63 -14.66
N THR A 19 -7.77 -17.86 -14.59
CA THR A 19 -8.34 -19.21 -14.50
C THR A 19 -8.00 -20.05 -15.72
N VAL A 20 -8.15 -19.50 -16.94
CA VAL A 20 -7.82 -20.19 -18.19
C VAL A 20 -6.32 -20.53 -18.24
N VAL A 21 -5.45 -19.58 -17.92
CA VAL A 21 -3.99 -19.80 -17.94
C VAL A 21 -3.58 -20.87 -16.94
N LEU A 22 -4.08 -20.80 -15.70
CA LEU A 22 -3.77 -21.79 -14.66
C LEU A 22 -4.29 -23.19 -15.02
N SER A 23 -5.43 -23.25 -15.71
CA SER A 23 -6.01 -24.51 -16.20
C SER A 23 -5.24 -25.13 -17.36
N VAL A 24 -4.78 -24.31 -18.31
CA VAL A 24 -3.91 -24.76 -19.41
C VAL A 24 -2.58 -25.28 -18.87
N LEU A 25 -2.02 -24.64 -17.84
CA LEU A 25 -0.79 -25.08 -17.18
C LEU A 25 -0.99 -26.28 -16.24
N GLY A 26 -2.24 -26.72 -16.00
CA GLY A 26 -2.58 -27.85 -15.13
C GLY A 26 -2.30 -27.62 -13.65
N VAL A 27 -2.07 -26.37 -13.24
CA VAL A 27 -1.73 -25.99 -11.86
C VAL A 27 -2.98 -25.94 -10.97
N ASP A 28 -4.16 -25.88 -11.57
CA ASP A 28 -5.47 -25.97 -10.92
C ASP A 28 -5.87 -27.40 -10.50
N ARG A 29 -5.13 -28.44 -10.92
CA ARG A 29 -5.40 -29.86 -10.62
C ARG A 29 -4.93 -30.31 -9.24
N PHE A 30 -5.01 -29.43 -8.25
CA PHE A 30 -4.60 -29.74 -6.86
C PHE A 30 -5.60 -30.67 -6.14
N LEU A 31 -6.84 -30.75 -6.62
CA LEU A 31 -7.82 -31.77 -6.21
C LEU A 31 -7.78 -32.92 -7.21
N THR A 32 -7.23 -34.05 -6.77
CA THR A 32 -7.08 -35.28 -7.58
C THR A 32 -8.02 -36.37 -7.07
N ALA A 33 -8.25 -37.42 -7.87
CA ALA A 33 -9.00 -38.60 -7.45
C ALA A 33 -8.38 -39.30 -6.20
N GLN A 34 -7.07 -39.10 -5.96
CA GLN A 34 -6.39 -39.61 -4.75
C GLN A 34 -6.45 -38.64 -3.55
N GLY A 35 -7.04 -37.45 -3.70
CA GLY A 35 -7.18 -36.43 -2.67
C GLY A 35 -6.43 -35.13 -2.97
N LEU A 36 -6.15 -34.36 -1.92
CA LEU A 36 -5.53 -33.03 -2.04
C LEU A 36 -4.01 -33.12 -2.21
N ASN A 37 -3.51 -32.65 -3.34
CA ASN A 37 -2.08 -32.51 -3.60
C ASN A 37 -1.55 -31.19 -2.99
N LEU A 38 -1.05 -31.27 -1.75
CA LEU A 38 -0.57 -30.10 -1.00
C LEU A 38 0.59 -29.36 -1.70
N PRO A 39 1.61 -30.02 -2.27
CA PRO A 39 2.65 -29.32 -3.03
C PRO A 39 2.09 -28.51 -4.21
N MET A 40 1.20 -29.11 -5.01
CA MET A 40 0.59 -28.43 -6.15
C MET A 40 -0.31 -27.27 -5.70
N LEU A 41 -1.06 -27.45 -4.61
CA LEU A 41 -1.87 -26.39 -4.01
C LEU A 41 -0.99 -25.22 -3.54
N MET A 42 0.18 -25.50 -2.96
CA MET A 42 1.12 -24.45 -2.54
C MET A 42 1.65 -23.67 -3.73
N VAL A 43 2.06 -24.36 -4.81
CA VAL A 43 2.49 -23.71 -6.06
C VAL A 43 1.38 -22.86 -6.66
N PHE A 44 0.16 -23.40 -6.75
CA PHE A 44 -1.03 -22.67 -7.19
C PHE A 44 -1.24 -21.39 -6.36
N SER A 45 -1.20 -21.53 -5.03
CA SER A 45 -1.43 -20.43 -4.10
C SER A 45 -0.32 -19.37 -4.16
N LEU A 46 0.93 -19.79 -4.40
CA LEU A 46 2.06 -18.88 -4.59
C LEU A 46 1.87 -18.05 -5.85
N ILE A 47 1.54 -18.70 -6.97
CA ILE A 47 1.29 -18.01 -8.24
C ILE A 47 0.13 -17.02 -8.07
N VAL A 48 -1.01 -17.47 -7.55
CA VAL A 48 -2.19 -16.61 -7.38
C VAL A 48 -1.89 -15.44 -6.42
N GLY A 49 -1.23 -15.71 -5.29
CA GLY A 49 -0.93 -14.69 -4.28
C GLY A 49 -0.02 -13.59 -4.82
N PHE A 50 1.05 -13.96 -5.52
CA PHE A 50 2.03 -12.98 -6.05
C PHE A 50 1.58 -12.30 -7.34
N THR A 51 0.87 -13.00 -8.23
CA THR A 51 0.51 -12.46 -9.56
C THR A 51 -0.20 -11.12 -9.46
N GLY A 52 -1.25 -11.01 -8.65
CA GLY A 52 -1.98 -9.76 -8.48
C GLY A 52 -1.11 -8.64 -7.91
N SER A 53 -0.29 -8.94 -6.90
CA SER A 53 0.58 -7.96 -6.25
C SER A 53 1.67 -7.42 -7.19
N ILE A 54 2.34 -8.30 -7.94
CA ILE A 54 3.41 -7.92 -8.87
C ILE A 54 2.83 -7.12 -10.05
N ILE A 55 1.72 -7.57 -10.63
CA ILE A 55 1.05 -6.81 -11.70
C ILE A 55 0.67 -5.42 -11.19
N SER A 56 0.06 -5.33 -10.00
CA SER A 56 -0.31 -4.06 -9.38
C SER A 56 0.89 -3.12 -9.21
N LEU A 57 2.03 -3.64 -8.74
CA LEU A 57 3.26 -2.87 -8.59
C LEU A 57 3.79 -2.36 -9.94
N LEU A 58 3.82 -3.21 -10.96
CA LEU A 58 4.36 -2.85 -12.28
C LEU A 58 3.50 -1.79 -12.99
N ILE A 59 2.18 -1.85 -12.83
CA ILE A 59 1.26 -0.87 -13.44
C ILE A 59 1.00 0.35 -12.54
N SER A 60 1.52 0.38 -11.32
CA SER A 60 1.22 1.42 -10.33
C SER A 60 1.53 2.84 -10.82
N LYS A 61 2.70 3.05 -11.43
CA LYS A 61 3.15 4.35 -11.97
C LYS A 61 2.29 4.87 -13.13
N PRO A 62 2.07 4.12 -14.23
CA PRO A 62 1.17 4.57 -15.30
C PRO A 62 -0.28 4.73 -14.82
N MET A 63 -0.76 3.82 -13.95
CA MET A 63 -2.09 3.91 -13.36
C MET A 63 -2.25 5.20 -12.55
N ALA A 64 -1.27 5.54 -11.70
CA ALA A 64 -1.31 6.76 -10.90
C ALA A 64 -1.43 8.00 -11.79
N LYS A 65 -0.57 8.12 -12.82
CA LYS A 65 -0.62 9.24 -13.78
C LYS A 65 -1.99 9.38 -14.46
N TRP A 66 -2.56 8.26 -14.93
CA TRP A 66 -3.87 8.29 -15.60
C TRP A 66 -5.02 8.60 -14.65
N SER A 67 -4.97 8.06 -13.43
CA SER A 67 -6.05 8.24 -12.44
C SER A 67 -6.13 9.66 -11.90
N THR A 68 -4.97 10.33 -11.73
CA THR A 68 -4.90 11.70 -11.20
C THR A 68 -4.81 12.76 -12.29
N GLY A 69 -4.52 12.37 -13.54
CA GLY A 69 -4.20 13.33 -14.60
C GLY A 69 -2.86 14.04 -14.39
N ALA A 70 -1.94 13.44 -13.63
CA ALA A 70 -0.68 14.08 -13.28
C ALA A 70 0.16 14.44 -14.51
N ARG A 71 0.55 15.71 -14.59
CA ARG A 71 1.44 16.24 -15.61
C ARG A 71 2.88 16.15 -15.12
N VAL A 72 3.66 15.29 -15.77
CA VAL A 72 5.11 15.17 -15.51
C VAL A 72 5.82 16.43 -15.99
N ILE A 73 6.66 17.01 -15.13
CA ILE A 73 7.49 18.17 -15.44
C ILE A 73 8.70 17.68 -16.22
N GLN A 74 8.68 17.83 -17.55
CA GLN A 74 9.83 17.50 -18.40
C GLN A 74 10.84 18.66 -18.46
N ALA A 75 10.33 19.89 -18.54
CA ALA A 75 11.10 21.12 -18.49
C ALA A 75 10.33 22.10 -17.59
N PRO A 76 10.90 22.55 -16.46
CA PRO A 76 10.24 23.50 -15.59
C PRO A 76 9.94 24.82 -16.31
N SER A 77 8.68 25.27 -16.29
CA SER A 77 8.25 26.53 -16.91
C SER A 77 8.01 27.66 -15.91
N SER A 78 7.98 27.34 -14.61
CA SER A 78 7.75 28.28 -13.52
C SER A 78 8.79 28.13 -12.40
N SER A 79 8.90 29.16 -11.55
CA SER A 79 9.80 29.12 -10.38
C SER A 79 9.40 28.03 -9.39
N THR A 80 8.11 27.73 -9.25
CA THR A 80 7.60 26.64 -8.40
C THR A 80 7.98 25.28 -8.95
N GLU A 81 7.81 25.04 -10.26
CA GLU A 81 8.23 23.80 -10.90
C GLU A 81 9.74 23.58 -10.80
N PHE A 82 10.52 24.64 -11.00
CA PHE A 82 11.98 24.58 -10.89
C PHE A 82 12.38 24.20 -9.47
N TRP A 83 11.80 24.86 -8.48
CA TRP A 83 12.03 24.57 -7.07
C TRP A 83 11.62 23.13 -6.70
N LEU A 84 10.47 22.63 -7.19
CA LEU A 84 10.03 21.25 -6.93
C LEU A 84 11.01 20.22 -7.49
N VAL A 85 11.41 20.37 -8.76
CA VAL A 85 12.35 19.45 -9.40
C VAL A 85 13.71 19.47 -8.72
N ASP A 86 14.24 20.65 -8.39
CA ASP A 86 15.51 20.81 -7.68
C ASP A 86 15.46 20.20 -6.26
N THR A 87 14.36 20.43 -5.53
CA THR A 87 14.15 19.89 -4.18
C THR A 87 14.09 18.37 -4.19
N VAL A 88 13.28 17.77 -5.07
CA VAL A 88 13.22 16.31 -5.22
C VAL A 88 14.58 15.74 -5.63
N GLY A 89 15.33 16.42 -6.51
CA GLY A 89 16.68 16.01 -6.90
C GLY A 89 17.66 15.98 -5.73
N LYS A 90 17.68 17.03 -4.90
CA LYS A 90 18.52 17.09 -3.70
C LYS A 90 18.15 16.00 -2.68
N LEU A 91 16.85 15.78 -2.45
CA LEU A 91 16.37 14.74 -1.55
C LEU A 91 16.73 13.34 -2.07
N ALA A 92 16.53 13.08 -3.36
CA ALA A 92 16.88 11.81 -4.01
C ALA A 92 18.38 11.53 -3.91
N GLN A 93 19.22 12.55 -4.14
CA GLN A 93 20.67 12.44 -3.99
C GLN A 93 21.07 12.09 -2.55
N LYS A 94 20.52 12.79 -1.56
CA LYS A 94 20.76 12.50 -0.14
C LYS A 94 20.29 11.10 0.25
N ALA A 95 19.19 10.64 -0.33
CA ALA A 95 18.63 9.32 -0.09
C ALA A 95 19.32 8.19 -0.87
N GLY A 96 20.26 8.51 -1.77
CA GLY A 96 21.00 7.53 -2.57
C GLY A 96 20.16 6.81 -3.62
N ILE A 97 19.11 7.46 -4.15
CA ILE A 97 18.27 6.91 -5.22
C ILE A 97 18.40 7.71 -6.53
N GLY A 98 18.05 7.07 -7.65
CA GLY A 98 17.91 7.76 -8.92
C GLY A 98 16.81 8.82 -8.90
N MET A 99 16.96 9.86 -9.72
CA MET A 99 16.02 10.98 -9.81
C MET A 99 14.60 10.48 -10.14
N PRO A 100 13.61 10.65 -9.24
CA PRO A 100 12.22 10.37 -9.54
C PRO A 100 11.69 11.32 -10.61
N GLU A 101 10.71 10.86 -11.40
CA GLU A 101 9.89 11.79 -12.17
C GLU A 101 9.10 12.67 -11.22
N VAL A 102 9.03 13.97 -11.49
CA VAL A 102 8.26 14.92 -10.69
C VAL A 102 7.02 15.32 -11.48
N ALA A 103 5.85 15.27 -10.85
CA ALA A 103 4.60 15.63 -11.48
C ALA A 103 3.72 16.51 -10.59
N ILE A 104 2.88 17.32 -11.23
CA ILE A 104 1.84 18.11 -10.57
C ILE A 104 0.48 17.64 -11.08
N TYR A 105 -0.51 17.58 -10.20
CA TYR A 105 -1.90 17.30 -10.55
C TYR A 105 -2.85 18.24 -9.82
N GLU A 106 -4.05 18.43 -10.35
CA GLU A 106 -5.06 19.25 -9.70
C GLU A 106 -5.81 18.44 -8.64
N GLY A 107 -5.99 19.01 -7.45
CA GLY A 107 -6.79 18.39 -6.39
C GLY A 107 -6.48 18.91 -4.99
N GLU A 108 -7.17 18.32 -4.02
CA GLU A 108 -6.99 18.59 -2.59
C GLU A 108 -5.54 18.38 -2.10
N PRO A 109 -5.13 18.99 -0.98
CA PRO A 109 -3.78 18.87 -0.43
C PRO A 109 -3.32 17.42 -0.26
N ASN A 110 -2.41 16.97 -1.14
CA ASN A 110 -1.90 15.61 -1.14
C ASN A 110 -0.59 15.51 -1.95
N ALA A 111 0.23 14.52 -1.62
CA ALA A 111 1.39 14.09 -2.40
C ALA A 111 1.52 12.57 -2.30
N PHE A 112 2.17 11.96 -3.29
CA PHE A 112 2.43 10.52 -3.25
C PHE A 112 3.66 10.15 -4.07
N ALA A 113 4.32 9.07 -3.68
CA ALA A 113 5.32 8.38 -4.47
C ALA A 113 4.88 6.99 -4.92
N THR A 114 5.28 6.58 -6.12
CA THR A 114 5.04 5.23 -6.63
C THR A 114 6.08 4.80 -7.66
N GLY A 115 6.32 3.50 -7.76
CA GLY A 115 7.20 2.90 -8.75
C GLY A 115 7.68 1.51 -8.36
N ALA A 116 7.81 0.63 -9.35
CA ALA A 116 8.36 -0.72 -9.14
C ALA A 116 9.86 -0.71 -8.83
N PHE A 117 10.57 0.34 -9.28
CA PHE A 117 12.01 0.46 -9.15
C PHE A 117 12.36 1.78 -8.47
N LYS A 118 13.24 1.73 -7.47
CA LYS A 118 13.70 2.92 -6.72
C LYS A 118 14.28 4.00 -7.63
N ASN A 119 14.96 3.59 -8.70
CA ASN A 119 15.61 4.49 -9.66
C ASN A 119 14.71 4.89 -10.85
N SER A 120 13.42 4.58 -10.79
CA SER A 120 12.43 4.99 -11.80
C SER A 120 11.06 5.26 -11.14
N ALA A 121 11.10 5.88 -9.96
CA ALA A 121 9.89 6.28 -9.25
C ALA A 121 9.21 7.50 -9.89
N LEU A 122 8.03 7.82 -9.38
CA LEU A 122 7.27 9.04 -9.62
C LEU A 122 6.98 9.64 -8.25
N VAL A 123 7.24 10.94 -8.09
CA VAL A 123 6.77 11.76 -6.97
C VAL A 123 5.81 12.80 -7.54
N ALA A 124 4.58 12.80 -7.06
CA ALA A 124 3.54 13.70 -7.54
C ALA A 124 2.98 14.54 -6.40
N VAL A 125 2.72 15.82 -6.67
CA VAL A 125 2.20 16.79 -5.70
C VAL A 125 0.94 17.46 -6.25
N SER A 126 -0.07 17.65 -5.42
CA SER A 126 -1.29 18.37 -5.83
C SER A 126 -1.11 19.89 -5.77
N THR A 127 -1.85 20.62 -6.61
CA THR A 127 -1.92 22.09 -6.53
C THR A 127 -2.41 22.56 -5.16
N GLY A 128 -3.40 21.88 -4.57
CA GLY A 128 -3.89 22.20 -3.23
C GLY A 128 -2.81 22.08 -2.15
N LEU A 129 -1.85 21.16 -2.27
CA LEU A 129 -0.75 21.06 -1.31
C LEU A 129 0.18 22.27 -1.42
N LEU A 130 0.53 22.65 -2.65
CA LEU A 130 1.41 23.79 -2.93
C LEU A 130 0.80 25.13 -2.49
N GLU A 131 -0.53 25.24 -2.50
CA GLU A 131 -1.27 26.44 -2.11
C GLU A 131 -1.53 26.52 -0.60
N SER A 132 -1.61 25.38 0.09
CA SER A 132 -2.00 25.31 1.52
C SER A 132 -0.82 25.21 2.49
N MET A 133 0.38 24.94 2.02
CA MET A 133 1.57 24.70 2.84
C MET A 133 2.73 25.62 2.46
N THR A 134 3.56 25.94 3.44
CA THR A 134 4.84 26.64 3.22
C THR A 134 5.82 25.75 2.46
N ARG A 135 6.86 26.34 1.86
CA ARG A 135 7.87 25.57 1.11
C ARG A 135 8.59 24.56 1.99
N GLU A 136 8.87 24.92 3.23
CA GLU A 136 9.53 24.05 4.21
C GLU A 136 8.64 22.85 4.59
N GLU A 137 7.34 23.07 4.73
CA GLU A 137 6.37 22.00 4.99
C GLU A 137 6.22 21.07 3.77
N VAL A 138 6.15 21.62 2.55
CA VAL A 138 6.11 20.82 1.33
C VAL A 138 7.40 20.04 1.12
N GLU A 139 8.57 20.63 1.39
CA GLU A 139 9.87 19.93 1.34
C GLU A 139 9.90 18.75 2.32
N ALA A 140 9.28 18.88 3.49
CA ALA A 140 9.16 17.79 4.45
C ALA A 140 8.27 16.64 3.91
N VAL A 141 7.12 16.97 3.32
CA VAL A 141 6.23 15.98 2.66
C VAL A 141 6.96 15.29 1.51
N LEU A 142 7.70 16.04 0.67
CA LEU A 142 8.54 15.46 -0.38
C LEU A 142 9.63 14.55 0.18
N GLY A 143 10.26 14.95 1.30
CA GLY A 143 11.24 14.13 2.01
C GLY A 143 10.65 12.80 2.48
N HIS A 144 9.41 12.81 2.98
CA HIS A 144 8.66 11.62 3.38
C HIS A 144 8.38 10.69 2.18
N GLU A 145 7.90 11.24 1.06
CA GLU A 145 7.65 10.48 -0.16
C GLU A 145 8.95 9.89 -0.76
N VAL A 146 10.05 10.65 -0.76
CA VAL A 146 11.36 10.16 -1.18
C VAL A 146 11.87 9.07 -0.25
N ALA A 147 11.67 9.20 1.07
CA ALA A 147 12.02 8.18 2.04
C ALA A 147 11.28 6.87 1.76
N HIS A 148 10.00 6.91 1.37
CA HIS A 148 9.27 5.71 0.94
C HIS A 148 9.93 4.99 -0.23
N VAL A 149 10.37 5.75 -1.25
CA VAL A 149 11.06 5.21 -2.43
C VAL A 149 12.41 4.61 -2.02
N ALA A 150 13.21 5.34 -1.25
CA ALA A 150 14.52 4.91 -0.79
C ALA A 150 14.44 3.64 0.08
N ASN A 151 13.42 3.55 0.92
CA ASN A 151 13.14 2.38 1.75
C ASN A 151 12.66 1.16 0.95
N GLY A 152 12.20 1.33 -0.29
CA GLY A 152 11.67 0.24 -1.12
C GLY A 152 10.30 -0.24 -0.67
N ASP A 153 9.50 0.69 -0.18
CA ASP A 153 8.25 0.37 0.48
C ASP A 153 7.19 -0.20 -0.46
N MET A 154 7.16 0.26 -1.72
CA MET A 154 6.26 -0.30 -2.73
C MET A 154 6.54 -1.79 -2.96
N VAL A 155 7.82 -2.16 -3.09
CA VAL A 155 8.24 -3.56 -3.28
C VAL A 155 7.98 -4.37 -2.01
N THR A 156 8.33 -3.84 -0.84
CA THR A 156 8.16 -4.53 0.44
C THR A 156 6.68 -4.85 0.70
N MET A 157 5.79 -3.87 0.50
CA MET A 157 4.35 -4.09 0.66
C MET A 157 3.78 -5.05 -0.37
N THR A 158 4.30 -5.03 -1.60
CA THR A 158 3.95 -5.99 -2.65
C THR A 158 4.30 -7.42 -2.23
N LEU A 159 5.51 -7.63 -1.71
CA LEU A 159 5.94 -8.95 -1.23
C LEU A 159 5.10 -9.43 -0.04
N ILE A 160 4.82 -8.55 0.92
CA ILE A 160 3.95 -8.86 2.07
C ILE A 160 2.55 -9.26 1.59
N GLN A 161 1.94 -8.50 0.68
CA GLN A 161 0.64 -8.84 0.09
C GLN A 161 0.69 -10.17 -0.65
N GLY A 162 1.74 -10.42 -1.43
CA GLY A 162 1.93 -11.68 -2.14
C GLY A 162 1.91 -12.88 -1.21
N VAL A 163 2.76 -12.85 -0.17
CA VAL A 163 2.87 -13.91 0.84
C VAL A 163 1.55 -14.10 1.59
N VAL A 164 0.96 -13.02 2.08
CA VAL A 164 -0.28 -13.09 2.86
C VAL A 164 -1.43 -13.64 2.01
N ASN A 165 -1.58 -13.19 0.75
CA ASN A 165 -2.60 -13.71 -0.17
C ASN A 165 -2.37 -15.20 -0.48
N THR A 166 -1.12 -15.63 -0.64
CA THR A 166 -0.79 -17.05 -0.81
C THR A 166 -1.33 -17.89 0.35
N PHE A 167 -1.12 -17.48 1.59
CA PHE A 167 -1.65 -18.22 2.75
C PHE A 167 -3.18 -18.18 2.84
N VAL A 168 -3.82 -17.06 2.50
CA VAL A 168 -5.29 -16.97 2.45
C VAL A 168 -5.85 -17.98 1.43
N VAL A 169 -5.26 -18.06 0.23
CA VAL A 169 -5.68 -18.98 -0.83
C VAL A 169 -5.41 -20.43 -0.44
N PHE A 170 -4.25 -20.71 0.12
CA PHE A 170 -3.83 -22.05 0.52
C PHE A 170 -4.70 -22.59 1.66
N LEU A 171 -4.76 -21.88 2.79
CA LEU A 171 -5.46 -22.33 3.98
C LEU A 171 -6.97 -22.44 3.75
N SER A 172 -7.57 -21.53 2.98
CA SER A 172 -9.01 -21.61 2.68
C SER A 172 -9.36 -22.89 1.91
N ARG A 173 -8.49 -23.33 0.99
CA ARG A 173 -8.67 -24.57 0.21
C ARG A 173 -8.37 -25.83 1.01
N VAL A 174 -7.37 -25.79 1.91
CA VAL A 174 -7.09 -26.90 2.83
C VAL A 174 -8.27 -27.13 3.78
N VAL A 175 -8.78 -26.07 4.41
CA VAL A 175 -9.95 -26.15 5.31
C VAL A 175 -11.19 -26.56 4.52
N GLY A 176 -11.41 -25.96 3.35
CA GLY A 176 -12.51 -26.33 2.46
C GLY A 176 -12.51 -27.82 2.12
N TYR A 177 -11.35 -28.37 1.76
CA TYR A 177 -11.21 -29.79 1.47
C TYR A 177 -11.48 -30.66 2.71
N ALA A 178 -10.94 -30.29 3.87
CA ALA A 178 -11.14 -31.04 5.11
C ALA A 178 -12.62 -31.08 5.55
N VAL A 179 -13.33 -29.96 5.44
CA VAL A 179 -14.76 -29.84 5.77
C VAL A 179 -15.61 -30.62 4.77
N ASP A 180 -15.33 -30.50 3.47
CA ASP A 180 -16.06 -31.23 2.44
C ASP A 180 -15.92 -32.75 2.61
N ARG A 181 -14.73 -33.25 2.95
CA ARG A 181 -14.52 -34.68 3.25
C ARG A 181 -15.23 -35.16 4.50
N ALA A 182 -15.41 -34.30 5.50
CA ALA A 182 -16.12 -34.66 6.73
C ALA A 182 -17.64 -34.71 6.52
N LEU A 183 -18.18 -33.90 5.61
CA LEU A 183 -19.61 -33.82 5.30
C LEU A 183 -20.04 -34.82 4.22
N SER A 184 -19.20 -35.05 3.21
CA SER A 184 -19.42 -36.00 2.13
C SER A 184 -19.10 -37.41 2.64
N LYS A 185 -20.11 -38.14 3.12
CA LYS A 185 -20.03 -39.54 3.59
C LYS A 185 -19.69 -40.56 2.48
N GLY A 186 -18.77 -40.24 1.56
CA GLY A 186 -18.23 -41.18 0.58
C GLY A 186 -19.01 -41.36 -0.73
N GLU A 187 -20.02 -40.53 -1.02
CA GLU A 187 -20.88 -40.70 -2.21
C GLU A 187 -20.53 -39.80 -3.42
N ASN A 188 -19.59 -38.86 -3.30
CA ASN A 188 -19.25 -37.93 -4.40
C ASN A 188 -17.75 -37.91 -4.73
N ASP A 189 -17.44 -38.10 -6.01
CA ASP A 189 -16.08 -38.09 -6.60
C ASP A 189 -15.55 -36.67 -6.92
N GLY A 190 -16.26 -35.60 -6.52
CA GLY A 190 -15.91 -34.22 -6.85
C GLY A 190 -16.19 -33.20 -5.74
N PRO A 191 -15.60 -31.99 -5.82
CA PRO A 191 -15.78 -30.95 -4.82
C PRO A 191 -17.25 -30.53 -4.78
N GLY A 192 -17.91 -30.75 -3.64
CA GLY A 192 -19.31 -30.40 -3.45
C GLY A 192 -19.55 -28.92 -3.21
N ILE A 193 -20.83 -28.54 -3.08
CA ILE A 193 -21.21 -27.18 -2.66
C ILE A 193 -20.61 -26.82 -1.28
N GLY A 194 -20.39 -27.82 -0.42
CA GLY A 194 -19.76 -27.67 0.90
C GLY A 194 -18.33 -27.15 0.81
N TYR A 195 -17.52 -27.69 -0.09
CA TYR A 195 -16.18 -27.16 -0.42
C TYR A 195 -16.26 -25.69 -0.83
N MET A 196 -17.10 -25.34 -1.80
CA MET A 196 -17.18 -23.97 -2.34
C MET A 196 -17.58 -22.96 -1.28
N VAL A 197 -18.61 -23.26 -0.48
CA VAL A 197 -19.07 -22.38 0.60
C VAL A 197 -17.99 -22.23 1.67
N THR A 198 -17.34 -23.33 2.06
CA THR A 198 -16.29 -23.29 3.09
C THR A 198 -15.09 -22.47 2.62
N VAL A 199 -14.62 -22.67 1.39
CA VAL A 199 -13.52 -21.87 0.82
C VAL A 199 -13.89 -20.39 0.82
N MET A 200 -15.10 -20.03 0.40
CA MET A 200 -15.54 -18.63 0.38
C MET A 200 -15.54 -18.01 1.78
N VAL A 201 -16.11 -18.71 2.77
CA VAL A 201 -16.12 -18.24 4.17
C VAL A 201 -14.71 -18.10 4.71
N CYS A 202 -13.86 -19.10 4.52
CA CYS A 202 -12.46 -19.06 4.97
C CYS A 202 -11.66 -17.96 4.26
N GLN A 203 -11.89 -17.68 2.98
CA GLN A 203 -11.25 -16.57 2.28
C GLN A 203 -11.60 -15.22 2.89
N ILE A 204 -12.86 -15.01 3.30
CA ILE A 204 -13.28 -13.78 3.98
C ILE A 204 -12.59 -13.70 5.35
N VAL A 205 -12.68 -14.75 6.17
CA VAL A 205 -12.11 -14.75 7.53
C VAL A 205 -10.60 -14.56 7.51
N PHE A 206 -9.89 -15.36 6.70
CA PHE A 206 -8.43 -15.24 6.58
C PHE A 206 -8.03 -13.94 5.87
N GLY A 207 -8.84 -13.43 4.95
CA GLY A 207 -8.64 -12.12 4.30
C GLY A 207 -8.71 -10.96 5.29
N ILE A 208 -9.62 -11.01 6.25
CA ILE A 208 -9.70 -10.02 7.34
C ILE A 208 -8.43 -10.08 8.20
N ALA A 209 -8.03 -11.28 8.65
CA ALA A 209 -6.79 -11.45 9.41
C ALA A 209 -5.54 -10.97 8.64
N ALA A 210 -5.47 -11.32 7.37
CA ALA A 210 -4.45 -10.87 6.42
C ALA A 210 -4.36 -9.33 6.35
N SER A 211 -5.49 -8.64 6.23
CA SER A 211 -5.52 -7.18 6.16
C SER A 211 -4.96 -6.51 7.42
N MET A 212 -5.12 -7.12 8.60
CA MET A 212 -4.55 -6.60 9.84
C MET A 212 -3.02 -6.66 9.84
N ILE A 213 -2.44 -7.73 9.29
CA ILE A 213 -0.99 -7.89 9.12
C ILE A 213 -0.47 -6.81 8.16
N VAL A 214 -1.12 -6.65 7.01
CA VAL A 214 -0.76 -5.64 6.00
C VAL A 214 -0.84 -4.23 6.60
N ALA A 215 -1.91 -3.91 7.33
CA ALA A 215 -2.08 -2.61 7.98
C ALA A 215 -1.01 -2.34 9.05
N TRP A 216 -0.59 -3.37 9.80
CA TRP A 216 0.50 -3.24 10.77
C TRP A 216 1.83 -2.86 10.12
N PHE A 217 2.21 -3.53 9.02
CA PHE A 217 3.41 -3.17 8.26
C PHE A 217 3.30 -1.77 7.63
N SER A 218 2.11 -1.42 7.12
CA SER A 218 1.83 -0.08 6.59
C SER A 218 2.10 1.00 7.65
N ARG A 219 1.62 0.83 8.89
CA ARG A 219 1.87 1.83 9.95
C ARG A 219 3.33 1.95 10.33
N HIS A 220 4.06 0.84 10.47
CA HIS A 220 5.48 0.87 10.84
C HIS A 220 6.32 1.63 9.81
N ARG A 221 5.96 1.47 8.54
CA ARG A 221 6.59 2.16 7.43
C ARG A 221 6.45 3.69 7.51
N GLU A 222 5.28 4.20 7.90
CA GLU A 222 5.04 5.65 8.00
C GLU A 222 6.00 6.30 9.01
N PHE A 223 6.19 5.67 10.18
CA PHE A 223 7.16 6.16 11.17
C PHE A 223 8.60 6.16 10.63
N ARG A 224 8.96 5.13 9.85
CA ARG A 224 10.28 5.06 9.21
C ARG A 224 10.45 6.13 8.14
N ALA A 225 9.41 6.44 7.38
CA ALA A 225 9.43 7.50 6.38
C ALA A 225 9.48 8.88 7.02
N ASP A 226 8.79 9.11 8.14
CA ASP A 226 8.90 10.34 8.94
C ASP A 226 10.32 10.58 9.46
N ALA A 227 10.91 9.54 10.06
CA ALA A 227 12.30 9.59 10.51
C ALA A 227 13.25 9.82 9.32
N GLY A 228 13.00 9.17 8.18
CA GLY A 228 13.75 9.37 6.95
C GLY A 228 13.66 10.81 6.43
N ALA A 229 12.48 11.41 6.43
CA ALA A 229 12.29 12.82 6.08
C ALA A 229 13.10 13.73 7.01
N ALA A 230 13.01 13.53 8.33
CA ALA A 230 13.77 14.30 9.30
C ALA A 230 15.30 14.18 9.07
N GLN A 231 15.80 13.00 8.71
CA GLN A 231 17.20 12.78 8.37
C GLN A 231 17.61 13.49 7.07
N LEU A 232 16.79 13.42 6.02
CA LEU A 232 17.06 14.06 4.73
C LEU A 232 17.07 15.59 4.84
N LEU A 233 16.16 16.15 5.65
CA LEU A 233 16.09 17.59 5.92
C LEU A 233 17.08 18.06 7.01
N GLY A 234 17.67 17.13 7.77
CA GLY A 234 18.56 17.44 8.89
C GLY A 234 17.84 18.02 10.12
N SER A 235 16.51 18.01 10.14
CA SER A 235 15.69 18.49 11.24
C SER A 235 14.30 17.84 11.21
N PRO A 236 13.74 17.47 12.36
CA PRO A 236 12.37 16.95 12.50
C PRO A 236 11.30 18.04 12.34
N LYS A 237 11.66 19.32 12.56
CA LYS A 237 10.69 20.42 12.74
C LYS A 237 9.79 20.64 11.52
N PRO A 238 10.32 20.67 10.29
CA PRO A 238 9.49 20.85 9.09
C PRO A 238 8.44 19.74 8.96
N MET A 239 8.80 18.49 9.27
CA MET A 239 7.87 17.36 9.21
C MET A 239 6.79 17.45 10.29
N ILE A 240 7.15 17.86 11.51
CA ILE A 240 6.17 18.10 12.59
C ILE A 240 5.17 19.18 12.19
N HIS A 241 5.63 20.28 11.60
CA HIS A 241 4.74 21.36 11.14
C HIS A 241 3.84 20.90 9.99
N ALA A 242 4.39 20.17 9.02
CA ALA A 242 3.62 19.60 7.92
C ALA A 242 2.51 18.67 8.40
N LEU A 243 2.82 17.78 9.36
CA LEU A 243 1.85 16.88 9.97
C LEU A 243 0.74 17.64 10.73
N ALA A 244 1.10 18.69 11.47
CA ALA A 244 0.12 19.52 12.17
C ALA A 244 -0.83 20.21 11.18
N ARG A 245 -0.29 20.79 10.10
CA ARG A 245 -1.07 21.44 9.04
C ARG A 245 -2.06 20.47 8.39
N LEU A 246 -1.61 19.25 8.06
CA LEU A 246 -2.48 18.19 7.52
C LEU A 246 -3.53 17.71 8.53
N GLY A 247 -3.23 17.78 9.83
CA GLY A 247 -4.17 17.50 10.91
C GLY A 247 -5.17 18.63 11.19
N GLY A 248 -5.12 19.74 10.46
CA GLY A 248 -5.95 20.91 10.69
C GLY A 248 -5.56 21.73 11.93
N VAL A 249 -4.34 21.54 12.43
CA VAL A 249 -3.80 22.24 13.60
C VAL A 249 -2.75 23.25 13.14
N GLU A 250 -2.91 24.50 13.58
CA GLU A 250 -1.87 25.52 13.45
C GLU A 250 -0.59 25.06 14.18
N PRO A 251 0.59 24.99 13.53
CA PRO A 251 1.83 24.51 14.15
C PRO A 251 2.23 25.27 15.44
N SER A 252 1.83 26.54 15.54
CA SER A 252 2.01 27.42 16.71
C SER A 252 1.25 26.95 17.95
N ASN A 253 0.22 26.12 17.79
CA ASN A 253 -0.65 25.63 18.85
C ASN A 253 -0.30 24.20 19.32
N LEU A 254 0.80 23.61 18.84
CA LEU A 254 1.24 22.28 19.29
C LEU A 254 1.78 22.35 20.73
N PRO A 255 1.17 21.65 21.70
CA PRO A 255 1.72 21.59 23.05
C PRO A 255 3.11 20.93 23.05
N GLN A 256 4.07 21.50 23.79
CA GLN A 256 5.42 20.91 23.97
C GLN A 256 5.39 19.51 24.60
N SER A 257 4.26 19.10 25.18
CA SER A 257 4.00 17.80 25.78
C SER A 257 2.77 17.13 25.16
N MET A 258 2.82 16.83 23.86
CA MET A 258 1.82 15.98 23.19
C MET A 258 1.70 14.57 23.81
N ALA A 259 2.66 14.16 24.65
CA ALA A 259 2.61 12.90 25.40
C ALA A 259 1.38 12.75 26.32
N SER A 260 0.75 13.85 26.75
CA SER A 260 -0.40 13.81 27.67
C SER A 260 -1.77 13.92 27.00
N MET A 261 -1.85 14.12 25.68
CA MET A 261 -3.12 14.10 24.92
C MET A 261 -3.38 12.78 24.19
N GLY A 262 -2.55 11.76 24.44
CA GLY A 262 -2.60 10.44 23.77
C GLY A 262 -3.75 9.53 24.18
N ILE A 263 -4.71 10.00 24.96
CA ILE A 263 -5.96 9.31 25.29
C ILE A 263 -7.05 10.34 25.04
N ASN A 264 -7.81 10.25 23.94
CA ASN A 264 -9.17 10.80 23.75
C ASN A 264 -9.56 11.10 22.29
N ASN A 265 -8.69 10.90 21.30
CA ASN A 265 -9.10 10.83 19.88
C ASN A 265 -8.88 9.43 19.28
N GLU A 266 -9.05 8.40 20.10
CA GLU A 266 -9.18 7.03 19.65
C GLU A 266 -10.46 6.92 18.80
N LYS A 267 -10.33 6.81 17.47
CA LYS A 267 -11.36 6.06 16.75
C LYS A 267 -11.34 4.65 17.35
N PRO A 268 -12.47 4.16 17.88
CA PRO A 268 -12.49 3.07 18.85
C PRO A 268 -11.88 1.78 18.32
N GLY A 269 -11.42 0.95 19.27
CA GLY A 269 -10.83 -0.36 19.06
C GLY A 269 -11.54 -1.20 17.97
N PHE A 270 -10.76 -2.05 17.32
CA PHE A 270 -11.04 -2.74 16.05
C PHE A 270 -10.80 -1.89 14.79
N MET A 271 -11.32 -0.66 14.66
CA MET A 271 -11.11 0.13 13.44
C MET A 271 -9.66 0.63 13.28
N ALA A 272 -8.96 0.84 14.41
CA ALA A 272 -7.53 1.13 14.43
C ALA A 272 -6.66 0.00 13.83
N LEU A 273 -7.12 -1.25 13.89
CA LEU A 273 -6.38 -2.39 13.33
C LEU A 273 -6.35 -2.35 11.79
N PHE A 274 -7.38 -1.77 11.16
CA PHE A 274 -7.50 -1.62 9.71
C PHE A 274 -6.97 -0.28 9.17
N SER A 275 -6.54 0.64 10.04
CA SER A 275 -5.96 1.91 9.59
C SER A 275 -4.58 1.70 8.96
N SER A 276 -4.40 2.15 7.72
CA SER A 276 -3.12 2.10 6.99
C SER A 276 -2.13 3.19 7.43
N HIS A 277 -2.63 4.26 8.05
CA HIS A 277 -1.81 5.33 8.62
C HIS A 277 -2.00 5.40 10.15
N PRO A 278 -0.92 5.58 10.91
CA PRO A 278 -1.02 5.85 12.34
C PRO A 278 -1.58 7.28 12.58
N PRO A 279 -2.17 7.54 13.75
CA PRO A 279 -2.61 8.88 14.14
C PRO A 279 -1.48 9.92 14.02
N ILE A 280 -1.83 11.13 13.60
CA ILE A 280 -0.88 12.23 13.38
C ILE A 280 -0.13 12.56 14.68
N GLU A 281 -0.83 12.51 15.81
CA GLU A 281 -0.28 12.80 17.14
C GLU A 281 0.83 11.81 17.51
N GLN A 282 0.66 10.53 17.16
CA GLN A 282 1.68 9.50 17.40
C GLN A 282 2.91 9.72 16.52
N ARG A 283 2.72 10.13 15.27
CA ARG A 283 3.82 10.47 14.34
C ARG A 283 4.62 11.67 14.83
N ILE A 284 3.93 12.74 15.25
CA ILE A 284 4.56 13.93 15.84
C ILE A 284 5.33 13.56 17.11
N ALA A 285 4.73 12.77 18.01
CA ALA A 285 5.38 12.35 19.25
C ALA A 285 6.65 11.53 18.98
N ALA A 286 6.62 10.61 18.00
CA ALA A 286 7.78 9.82 17.60
C ALA A 286 8.91 10.70 17.05
N LEU A 287 8.59 11.69 16.21
CA LEU A 287 9.57 12.67 15.71
C LEU A 287 10.18 13.50 16.83
N GLN A 288 9.39 13.96 17.79
CA GLN A 288 9.88 14.73 18.95
C GLN A 288 10.82 13.91 19.85
N GLN A 289 10.53 12.62 20.02
CA GLN A 289 11.35 11.72 20.84
C GLN A 289 12.67 11.35 20.16
N GLY A 290 12.65 11.07 18.85
CA GLY A 290 13.86 10.76 18.08
C GLY A 290 14.79 11.95 17.84
N SER A 291 14.40 13.15 18.31
CA SER A 291 15.17 14.40 18.20
C SER A 291 15.90 14.78 19.49
N ARG A 292 15.81 13.94 20.53
CA ARG A 292 16.59 14.01 21.77
C ARG A 292 17.77 13.07 21.69
#